data_AF-A0AAV6D086-F1
#
_entry.id   AF-A0AAV6D086-F1
#
_cell.length_a   1.000
_cell.length_b   1.000
_cell.length_c   1.000
_cell.angle_alpha   90.00
_cell.angle_beta   90.00
_cell.angle_gamma   90.00
#
_symmetry.space_group_name_H-M   'P 1'
#
loop_
_entity.id
_entity.type
_entity.pdbx_description
1 polymer ?
#
loop_
_entity_poly.entity_id
_entity_poly.type
_entity_poly.pdbx_seq_one_letter_code
_entity_poly.pdbx_strand_id
1 'polypeptide(L)'
;MNVQVLDRELDRLESLWDQGLSDTYLSYLETLSDREPDMQPKLALAAALIEVGIRLQGLGGHAAPATTLLMGDLCLARASRLLADNATQAVQVAFAKAIEGLSAAAASGKPSRPVRELLVHAFSATA
;
A
#
# COMPACT_ATOMS: atom_id res chain seq x y z
N MET A 1 -12.04 -23.93 -13.25
CA MET A 1 -11.75 -22.79 -12.35
C MET A 1 -12.78 -21.72 -12.69
N ASN A 2 -13.60 -21.31 -11.72
CA ASN A 2 -14.97 -20.85 -11.95
C ASN A 2 -15.02 -19.34 -12.21
N VAL A 3 -15.49 -18.92 -13.39
CA VAL A 3 -15.54 -17.51 -13.85
C VAL A 3 -16.32 -16.62 -12.87
N GLN A 4 -17.35 -17.17 -12.21
CA GLN A 4 -18.15 -16.47 -11.19
C GLN A 4 -17.37 -16.09 -9.91
N VAL A 5 -16.27 -16.80 -9.61
CA VAL A 5 -15.39 -16.43 -8.49
C VAL A 5 -14.50 -15.26 -8.90
N LEU A 6 -14.03 -15.23 -10.15
CA LEU A 6 -13.28 -14.08 -10.67
C LEU A 6 -14.12 -12.80 -10.70
N ASP A 7 -15.38 -12.87 -11.14
CA ASP A 7 -16.25 -11.69 -11.17
C ASP A 7 -16.48 -11.09 -9.77
N ARG A 8 -16.66 -11.93 -8.75
CA ARG A 8 -16.78 -11.45 -7.35
C ARG A 8 -15.49 -10.84 -6.81
N GLU A 9 -14.33 -11.37 -7.18
CA GLU A 9 -13.05 -10.81 -6.77
C GLU A 9 -12.76 -9.50 -7.53
N LEU A 10 -13.21 -9.38 -8.78
CA LEU A 10 -13.16 -8.15 -9.58
C LEU A 10 -14.09 -7.06 -9.02
N ASP A 11 -15.35 -7.38 -8.69
CA ASP A 11 -16.29 -6.47 -8.03
C ASP A 11 -15.74 -5.95 -6.68
N ARG A 12 -14.98 -6.78 -5.96
CA ARG A 12 -14.30 -6.38 -4.71
C ARG A 12 -13.12 -5.46 -4.95
N LEU A 13 -12.37 -5.67 -6.03
CA LEU A 13 -11.29 -4.77 -6.45
C LEU A 13 -11.85 -3.41 -6.91
N GLU A 14 -12.98 -3.40 -7.62
CA GLU A 14 -13.72 -2.16 -7.94
C GLU A 14 -14.25 -1.48 -6.68
N SER A 15 -14.84 -2.23 -5.75
CA SER A 15 -15.27 -1.68 -4.46
C SER A 15 -14.11 -1.11 -3.63
N LEU A 16 -12.89 -1.66 -3.75
CA LEU A 16 -11.69 -1.07 -3.12
C LEU A 16 -11.28 0.23 -3.79
N TRP A 17 -11.38 0.28 -5.12
CA TRP A 17 -11.16 1.48 -5.91
C TRP A 17 -12.07 2.62 -5.45
N ASP A 18 -13.35 2.32 -5.27
CA ASP A 18 -14.40 3.26 -4.84
C ASP A 18 -14.33 3.64 -3.36
N GLN A 19 -13.70 2.84 -2.49
CA GLN A 19 -13.60 3.09 -1.04
C GLN A 19 -12.32 3.84 -0.61
N GLY A 20 -11.74 4.62 -1.51
CA GLY A 20 -10.67 5.57 -1.19
C GLY A 20 -9.28 5.19 -1.69
N LEU A 21 -9.14 4.07 -2.42
CA LEU A 21 -7.90 3.79 -3.17
C LEU A 21 -7.68 4.83 -4.27
N SER A 22 -8.74 5.23 -4.99
CA SER A 22 -8.65 6.27 -6.03
C SER A 22 -8.12 7.60 -5.49
N ASP A 23 -8.70 8.11 -4.39
CA ASP A 23 -8.26 9.37 -3.78
C ASP A 23 -6.85 9.29 -3.22
N THR A 24 -6.51 8.15 -2.61
CA THR A 24 -5.15 7.90 -2.09
C THR A 24 -4.14 7.87 -3.23
N TYR A 25 -4.48 7.21 -4.33
CA TYR A 25 -3.67 7.15 -5.54
C TYR A 25 -3.44 8.53 -6.16
N LEU A 26 -4.50 9.34 -6.34
CA LEU A 26 -4.39 10.70 -6.86
C LEU A 26 -3.49 11.57 -5.97
N SER A 27 -3.63 11.47 -4.65
CA SER A 27 -2.77 12.18 -3.70
C SER A 27 -1.29 11.79 -3.84
N TYR A 28 -0.99 10.51 -4.04
CA TYR A 28 0.38 10.07 -4.29
C TYR A 28 0.91 10.48 -5.65
N LEU A 29 0.07 10.49 -6.69
CA LEU A 29 0.44 10.99 -8.01
C LEU A 29 0.92 12.44 -7.96
N GLU A 30 0.14 13.31 -7.29
CA GLU A 30 0.50 14.72 -7.10
C GLU A 30 1.83 14.86 -6.33
N THR A 31 1.99 14.08 -5.26
CA THR A 31 3.19 14.10 -4.42
C THR A 31 4.46 13.63 -5.16
N LEU A 32 4.31 12.76 -6.16
CA LEU A 32 5.42 12.19 -6.93
C LEU A 32 5.62 12.86 -8.30
N SER A 33 5.11 14.08 -8.48
CA SER A 33 5.19 14.85 -9.73
C SER A 33 6.61 15.02 -10.29
N ASP A 34 7.63 15.00 -9.45
CA ASP A 34 9.04 15.12 -9.86
C ASP A 34 9.67 13.80 -10.38
N ARG A 35 8.92 12.68 -10.38
CA ARG A 35 9.41 11.37 -10.84
C ARG A 35 9.25 11.18 -12.34
N GLU A 36 9.97 10.21 -12.89
CA GLU A 36 9.84 9.85 -14.30
C GLU A 36 8.37 9.52 -14.65
N PRO A 37 7.82 10.08 -15.75
CA PRO A 37 6.40 9.93 -16.11
C PRO A 37 5.92 8.48 -16.24
N ASP A 38 6.80 7.57 -16.68
CA ASP A 38 6.48 6.15 -16.88
C ASP A 38 6.48 5.34 -15.57
N MET A 39 7.09 5.90 -14.52
CA MET A 39 7.32 5.23 -13.24
C MET A 39 6.40 5.80 -12.16
N GLN A 40 6.11 7.10 -12.24
CA GLN A 40 5.27 7.84 -11.30
C GLN A 40 3.92 7.15 -11.04
N PRO A 41 3.10 6.77 -12.05
CA PRO A 41 1.82 6.10 -11.80
C PRO A 41 1.96 4.77 -11.07
N LYS A 42 3.00 3.99 -11.38
CA LYS A 42 3.20 2.68 -10.78
C LYS A 42 3.65 2.79 -9.33
N LEU A 43 4.52 3.75 -9.03
CA LEU A 43 4.98 4.04 -7.68
C LEU A 43 3.86 4.63 -6.81
N ALA A 44 3.05 5.54 -7.37
CA ALA A 44 1.88 6.08 -6.69
C ALA A 44 0.85 4.98 -6.35
N LEU A 45 0.58 4.08 -7.31
CA LEU A 45 -0.30 2.94 -7.09
C LEU A 45 0.25 2.00 -6.01
N ALA A 46 1.56 1.72 -6.02
CA ALA A 46 2.18 0.88 -5.00
C ALA A 46 2.02 1.50 -3.60
N ALA A 47 2.28 2.79 -3.43
CA ALA A 47 2.11 3.47 -2.15
C ALA A 47 0.65 3.49 -1.69
N ALA A 48 -0.29 3.74 -2.60
CA ALA A 48 -1.72 3.73 -2.29
C ALA A 48 -2.21 2.34 -1.86
N LEU A 49 -1.78 1.28 -2.55
CA LEU A 49 -2.07 -0.10 -2.17
C LEU A 49 -1.50 -0.44 -0.78
N ILE A 50 -0.32 0.06 -0.43
CA ILE A 50 0.26 -0.16 0.90
C ILE A 50 -0.54 0.58 1.97
N GLU A 51 -0.85 1.86 1.75
CA GLU A 51 -1.62 2.64 2.71
C GLU A 51 -3.01 2.02 2.97
N VAL A 52 -3.70 1.62 1.91
CA VAL A 52 -5.01 0.94 2.00
C VAL A 52 -4.84 -0.43 2.65
N GLY A 53 -3.87 -1.24 2.23
CA GLY A 53 -3.63 -2.57 2.79
C GLY A 53 -3.38 -2.54 4.29
N ILE A 54 -2.55 -1.61 4.76
CA ILE A 54 -2.28 -1.40 6.20
C ILE A 54 -3.54 -0.98 6.95
N ARG A 55 -4.37 -0.11 6.36
CA ARG A 55 -5.64 0.32 6.96
C ARG A 55 -6.61 -0.86 7.10
N LEU A 56 -6.71 -1.71 6.08
CA LEU A 56 -7.54 -2.91 6.09
C LEU A 56 -7.10 -3.92 7.15
N GLN A 57 -5.80 -4.03 7.41
CA GLN A 57 -5.27 -4.92 8.44
C GLN A 57 -5.66 -4.49 9.87
N GLY A 58 -6.03 -3.22 10.08
CA GLY A 58 -6.45 -2.73 11.39
C GLY A 58 -5.35 -2.82 12.44
N LEU A 59 -4.09 -2.58 12.05
CA LEU A 59 -2.92 -2.72 12.92
C LEU A 59 -3.10 -1.99 14.26
N GLY A 60 -2.89 -2.71 15.36
CA GLY A 60 -3.00 -2.19 16.73
C GLY A 60 -4.43 -2.10 17.28
N GLY A 61 -5.43 -2.51 16.49
CA GLY A 61 -6.83 -2.61 16.88
C GLY A 61 -7.31 -4.05 17.07
N HIS A 62 -8.63 -4.22 17.10
CA HIS A 62 -9.25 -5.55 17.06
C HIS A 62 -8.97 -6.20 15.69
N ALA A 63 -8.76 -7.51 15.69
CA ALA A 63 -8.53 -8.26 14.46
C ALA A 63 -9.64 -7.99 13.44
N ALA A 64 -9.27 -7.51 12.25
CA ALA A 64 -10.20 -7.30 11.16
C ALA A 64 -10.81 -8.65 10.69
N PRO A 65 -11.99 -8.64 10.04
CA PRO A 65 -12.56 -9.85 9.47
C PRO A 65 -11.59 -10.54 8.50
N ALA A 66 -11.63 -11.88 8.43
CA ALA A 66 -10.70 -12.67 7.61
C ALA A 66 -10.68 -12.24 6.13
N THR A 67 -11.84 -11.88 5.57
CA THR A 67 -11.94 -11.37 4.19
C THR A 67 -11.24 -10.02 4.02
N THR A 68 -11.32 -9.14 5.02
CA THR A 68 -10.63 -7.84 5.02
C THR A 68 -9.12 -8.01 5.11
N LEU A 69 -8.66 -8.96 5.93
CA LEU A 69 -7.24 -9.30 6.04
C LEU A 69 -6.67 -9.81 4.71
N LEU A 70 -7.38 -10.74 4.04
CA LEU A 70 -6.97 -11.25 2.73
C LEU A 70 -6.88 -10.16 1.65
N MET A 71 -7.81 -9.20 1.66
CA MET A 71 -7.72 -8.05 0.75
C MET A 71 -6.52 -7.16 1.07
N GLY A 72 -6.23 -6.95 2.35
CA GLY A 72 -5.02 -6.24 2.78
C GLY A 72 -3.74 -6.92 2.28
N ASP A 73 -3.66 -8.25 2.42
CA ASP A 73 -2.51 -9.03 1.95
C ASP A 73 -2.36 -8.99 0.43
N LEU A 74 -3.47 -9.03 -0.32
CA LEU A 74 -3.46 -8.88 -1.78
C LEU A 74 -2.92 -7.50 -2.18
N CYS A 75 -3.36 -6.43 -1.52
CA CYS A 75 -2.85 -5.08 -1.76
C CYS A 75 -1.33 -5.00 -1.52
N LEU A 76 -0.85 -5.55 -0.39
CA LEU A 76 0.58 -5.57 -0.07
C LEU A 76 1.40 -6.39 -1.06
N ALA A 77 0.91 -7.57 -1.45
CA ALA A 77 1.57 -8.42 -2.44
C ALA A 77 1.66 -7.71 -3.80
N ARG A 78 0.58 -7.06 -4.23
CA ARG A 78 0.56 -6.31 -5.50
C ARG A 78 1.50 -5.11 -5.46
N ALA A 79 1.53 -4.37 -4.36
CA ALA A 79 2.44 -3.24 -4.18
C ALA A 79 3.91 -3.70 -4.16
N SER A 80 4.22 -4.80 -3.47
CA SER A 80 5.55 -5.40 -3.45
C SER A 80 6.04 -5.71 -4.86
N ARG A 81 5.18 -6.31 -5.71
CA ARG A 81 5.51 -6.56 -7.11
C ARG A 81 5.77 -5.27 -7.91
N LEU A 82 4.92 -4.26 -7.75
CA LEU A 82 5.11 -2.97 -8.41
C LEU A 82 6.43 -2.31 -8.02
N LEU A 83 6.79 -2.34 -6.73
CA LEU A 83 8.06 -1.80 -6.25
C LEU A 83 9.25 -2.63 -6.74
N ALA A 84 9.15 -3.96 -6.77
CA ALA A 84 10.22 -4.82 -7.29
C ALA A 84 10.53 -4.53 -8.76
N ASP A 85 9.48 -4.33 -9.58
CA ASP A 85 9.62 -4.08 -11.01
C ASP A 85 10.00 -2.62 -11.35
N ASN A 86 9.73 -1.65 -10.46
CA ASN A 86 9.80 -0.22 -10.80
C ASN A 86 10.58 0.67 -9.81
N ALA A 87 10.96 0.19 -8.64
CA ALA A 87 11.68 1.00 -7.66
C ALA A 87 13.12 0.54 -7.52
N THR A 88 14.02 1.46 -7.16
CA THR A 88 15.38 1.10 -6.78
C THR A 88 15.38 0.25 -5.50
N GLN A 89 16.43 -0.54 -5.31
CA GLN A 89 16.56 -1.37 -4.10
C GLN A 89 16.50 -0.53 -2.81
N ALA A 90 17.09 0.67 -2.81
CA ALA A 90 17.05 1.58 -1.67
C ALA A 90 15.61 1.97 -1.29
N VAL A 91 14.76 2.29 -2.28
CA VAL A 91 13.34 2.58 -2.07
C VAL A 91 12.61 1.34 -1.58
N GLN A 92 12.84 0.15 -2.17
CA GLN A 92 12.21 -1.09 -1.73
C GLN A 92 12.50 -1.38 -0.24
N VAL A 93 13.76 -1.23 0.18
CA VAL A 93 14.18 -1.40 1.58
C VAL A 93 13.56 -0.34 2.49
N ALA A 94 13.49 0.93 2.05
CA ALA A 94 12.88 1.99 2.82
C ALA A 94 11.38 1.76 3.05
N PHE A 95 10.66 1.26 2.04
CA PHE A 95 9.27 0.85 2.15
C PHE A 95 9.10 -0.32 3.14
N ALA A 96 9.93 -1.36 3.03
CA ALA A 96 9.89 -2.49 3.95
C ALA A 96 10.12 -2.06 5.41
N LYS A 97 11.10 -1.19 5.65
CA LYS A 97 11.38 -0.61 6.98
C LYS A 97 10.23 0.24 7.52
N ALA A 98 9.54 1.00 6.66
CA ALA A 98 8.37 1.76 7.07
C ALA A 98 7.23 0.86 7.55
N ILE A 99 6.95 -0.22 6.81
CA ILE A 99 5.91 -1.22 7.17
C ILE A 99 6.29 -1.97 8.45
N GLU A 100 7.56 -2.37 8.57
CA GLU A 100 8.09 -3.01 9.78
C GLU A 100 7.92 -2.09 11.00
N GLY A 101 8.30 -0.82 10.88
CA GLY A 101 8.15 0.18 11.94
C GLY A 101 6.69 0.39 12.36
N LEU A 102 5.76 0.44 11.40
CA LEU A 102 4.32 0.51 11.66
C LEU A 102 3.81 -0.72 12.41
N SER A 103 4.23 -1.91 11.98
CA SER A 103 3.85 -3.18 12.61
C SER A 103 4.40 -3.28 14.04
N ALA A 104 5.65 -2.86 14.27
CA ALA A 104 6.26 -2.83 15.59
C ALA A 104 5.59 -1.81 16.53
N ALA A 105 5.24 -0.62 16.02
CA ALA A 105 4.51 0.39 16.77
C ALA A 105 3.13 -0.13 17.20
N ALA A 106 2.40 -0.74 16.27
CA ALA A 106 1.11 -1.37 16.52
C ALA A 106 1.19 -2.50 17.57
N ALA A 107 2.16 -3.41 17.43
CA ALA A 107 2.37 -4.50 18.38
C ALA A 107 2.76 -4.03 19.79
N SER A 108 3.45 -2.89 19.89
CA SER A 108 3.86 -2.29 21.17
C SER A 108 2.83 -1.30 21.75
N GLY A 109 1.69 -1.09 21.09
CA GLY A 109 0.67 -0.12 21.50
C GLY A 109 1.15 1.34 21.46
N LYS A 110 2.24 1.62 20.75
CA LYS A 110 2.80 2.97 20.63
C LYS A 110 2.21 3.70 19.42
N PRO A 111 2.00 5.02 19.51
CA PRO A 111 1.60 5.80 18.35
C PRO A 111 2.70 5.76 17.28
N SER A 112 2.32 5.47 16.04
CA SER A 112 3.21 5.60 14.88
C SER A 112 3.00 6.94 14.20
N ARG A 113 4.00 7.34 13.39
CA ARG A 113 3.82 8.42 12.41
C ARG A 113 2.74 8.03 11.39
N PRO A 114 2.05 9.01 10.80
CA PRO A 114 1.10 8.74 9.72
C PRO A 114 1.75 7.92 8.59
N VAL A 115 1.05 6.87 8.14
CA VAL A 115 1.53 5.96 7.09
C VAL A 115 1.98 6.76 5.87
N ARG A 116 1.18 7.75 5.47
CA ARG A 116 1.46 8.58 4.30
C ARG A 116 2.83 9.26 4.37
N GLU A 117 3.14 9.87 5.51
CA GLU A 117 4.43 10.54 5.72
C GLU A 117 5.60 9.56 5.62
N LEU A 118 5.46 8.36 6.19
CA LEU A 118 6.48 7.33 6.13
C LEU A 118 6.75 6.85 4.70
N LEU A 119 5.68 6.63 3.92
CA LEU A 119 5.80 6.17 2.54
C LEU A 119 6.34 7.27 1.61
N VAL A 120 5.92 8.52 1.80
CA VAL A 120 6.50 9.67 1.05
C VAL A 120 7.99 9.80 1.35
N HIS A 121 8.39 9.71 2.62
CA HIS A 121 9.79 9.73 3.00
C HIS A 121 10.59 8.56 2.41
N ALA A 122 9.99 7.37 2.29
CA ALA A 122 10.65 6.21 1.71
C ALA A 122 11.05 6.39 0.24
N PHE A 123 10.32 7.22 -0.52
CA PHE A 123 10.72 7.56 -1.89
C PHE A 123 12.01 8.38 -1.95
N SER A 124 12.32 9.18 -0.93
CA SER A 124 13.56 9.97 -0.87
C SER A 124 14.80 9.14 -0.55
N ALA A 125 14.67 7.83 -0.35
CA ALA A 125 15.80 6.95 -0.10
C ALA A 125 16.72 6.88 -1.33
N THR A 126 17.95 7.34 -1.16
CA THR A 126 19.04 7.19 -2.12
C THR A 126 19.92 6.01 -1.72
N ALA A 127 20.48 5.33 -2.72
CA ALA A 127 21.50 4.29 -2.51
C ALA A 127 22.80 4.90 -1.96
#